data_AF-A0A972D9K7-F1
#
_entry.id   AF-A0A972D9K7-F1
#
_cell.length_a   1.000
_cell.length_b   1.000
_cell.length_c   1.000
_cell.angle_alpha   90.00
_cell.angle_beta   90.00
_cell.angle_gamma   90.00
#
_symmetry.space_group_name_H-M   'P 1'
#
loop_
_entity.id
_entity.type
_entity.pdbx_description
1 polymer ?
#
loop_
_entity_poly.entity_id
_entity_poly.type
_entity_poly.pdbx_seq_one_letter_code
_entity_poly.pdbx_strand_id
1 'polypeptide(L)'
;EAIRDLFMGQRWDDDTPTGDAIRRVVETIYDPNDPNPTILVLATDGEPDSCRCPNFGSGPGCINCCPTSQESAVQQEVLDAAAEAYAAGLPTFVIAISGDVAGKPHFQQLANVGAGLPPTGGGNAPLYEASDGAALESAFESIINGALSCDVDLHANVTAQDLCRGTVVLNGEPLECNGPHGFSRVDDRHIRLEGAACDTWLADPDATLDAKWPCGAVIVIPG
;
A
#
# COMPACT_ATOMS: atom_id res chain seq x y z
N GLU A 1 -6.25 -17.42 -12.21
CA GLU A 1 -6.52 -18.79 -11.70
C GLU A 1 -5.41 -19.35 -10.82
N ALA A 2 -4.11 -19.25 -11.18
CA ALA A 2 -3.01 -19.83 -10.38
C ALA A 2 -2.90 -19.33 -8.92
N ILE A 3 -3.20 -18.04 -8.65
CA ILE A 3 -3.17 -17.48 -7.28
C ILE A 3 -4.28 -18.08 -6.42
N ARG A 4 -5.49 -18.24 -6.98
CA ARG A 4 -6.65 -18.77 -6.27
C ARG A 4 -6.45 -20.23 -5.84
N ASP A 5 -5.82 -21.05 -6.68
CA ASP A 5 -5.53 -22.45 -6.34
C ASP A 5 -4.41 -22.59 -5.30
N LEU A 6 -3.45 -21.65 -5.26
CA LEU A 6 -2.44 -21.57 -4.20
C LEU A 6 -3.06 -21.24 -2.83
N PHE A 7 -4.04 -20.33 -2.79
CA PHE A 7 -4.74 -19.96 -1.56
C PHE A 7 -5.77 -20.98 -1.09
N MET A 8 -6.44 -21.71 -2.00
CA MET A 8 -7.44 -22.73 -1.61
C MET A 8 -6.84 -24.06 -1.13
N GLY A 9 -5.53 -24.28 -1.30
CA GLY A 9 -4.82 -25.45 -0.80
C GLY A 9 -4.28 -25.32 0.62
N GLN A 10 -4.18 -24.10 1.14
CA GLN A 10 -3.82 -23.79 2.53
C GLN A 10 -5.12 -23.67 3.32
N ARG A 11 -5.21 -24.32 4.49
CA ARG A 11 -6.33 -24.02 5.36
C ARG A 11 -6.02 -22.72 6.09
N TRP A 12 -6.94 -21.77 5.96
CA TRP A 12 -7.08 -20.56 6.78
C TRP A 12 -7.19 -20.78 8.30
N ASP A 13 -7.10 -22.02 8.80
CA ASP A 13 -7.14 -22.38 10.23
C ASP A 13 -5.77 -22.75 10.81
N ASP A 14 -4.68 -22.49 10.07
CA ASP A 14 -3.30 -22.75 10.47
C ASP A 14 -2.62 -21.50 11.07
N ASP A 15 -1.32 -21.59 11.36
CA ASP A 15 -0.49 -20.52 11.94
C ASP A 15 -0.50 -19.20 11.10
N THR A 16 -0.30 -18.06 11.77
CA THR A 16 -0.28 -16.67 11.28
C THR A 16 1.13 -16.03 11.35
N PRO A 17 2.14 -16.53 10.59
CA PRO A 17 3.53 -16.06 10.64
C PRO A 17 3.72 -14.74 9.87
N THR A 18 3.06 -13.68 10.36
CA THR A 18 2.89 -12.41 9.65
C THR A 18 4.22 -11.73 9.33
N GLY A 19 5.17 -11.75 10.28
CA GLY A 19 6.48 -11.14 10.08
C GLY A 19 7.28 -11.82 8.97
N ASP A 20 7.22 -13.16 8.90
CA ASP A 20 7.86 -13.93 7.84
C ASP A 20 7.21 -13.68 6.47
N ALA A 21 5.87 -13.57 6.45
CA ALA A 21 5.12 -13.27 5.22
C ALA A 21 5.48 -11.90 4.64
N ILE A 22 5.56 -10.85 5.46
CA ILE A 22 5.96 -9.50 5.02
C ILE A 22 7.37 -9.55 4.41
N ARG A 23 8.35 -10.11 5.13
CA ARG A 23 9.73 -10.20 4.63
C ARG A 23 9.81 -10.97 3.31
N ARG A 24 9.03 -12.04 3.18
CA ARG A 24 9.01 -12.82 1.94
C ARG A 24 8.46 -12.02 0.76
N VAL A 25 7.44 -11.19 0.95
CA VAL A 25 6.91 -10.31 -0.10
C VAL A 25 7.97 -9.29 -0.52
N VAL A 26 8.63 -8.64 0.44
CA VAL A 26 9.73 -7.71 0.17
C VAL A 26 10.85 -8.39 -0.62
N GLU A 27 11.25 -9.61 -0.23
CA GLU A 27 12.34 -10.33 -0.90
C GLU A 27 12.01 -10.85 -2.31
N THR A 28 10.75 -11.17 -2.59
CA THR A 28 10.38 -11.94 -3.79
C THR A 28 9.54 -11.19 -4.81
N ILE A 29 8.81 -10.16 -4.39
CA ILE A 29 7.85 -9.45 -5.24
C ILE A 29 8.27 -8.00 -5.43
N TYR A 30 8.79 -7.35 -4.39
CA TYR A 30 9.12 -5.94 -4.46
C TYR A 30 10.42 -5.67 -5.22
N ASP A 31 10.34 -4.89 -6.30
CA ASP A 31 11.49 -4.33 -6.99
C ASP A 31 11.59 -2.82 -6.66
N PRO A 32 12.60 -2.38 -5.88
CA PRO A 32 12.77 -0.97 -5.56
C PRO A 32 13.13 -0.10 -6.78
N ASN A 33 13.42 -0.71 -7.93
CA ASN A 33 13.68 0.01 -9.18
C ASN A 33 12.46 0.06 -10.10
N ASP A 34 11.33 -0.56 -9.73
CA ASP A 34 10.09 -0.41 -10.51
C ASP A 34 9.65 1.07 -10.43
N PRO A 35 9.48 1.76 -11.57
CA PRO A 35 9.01 3.14 -11.57
C PRO A 35 7.58 3.27 -11.02
N ASN A 36 6.80 2.18 -10.97
CA ASN A 36 5.44 2.20 -10.46
C ASN A 36 5.44 2.04 -8.94
N PRO A 37 4.74 2.93 -8.20
CA PRO A 37 4.62 2.81 -6.76
C PRO A 37 3.94 1.49 -6.40
N THR A 38 4.63 0.69 -5.58
CA THR A 38 4.11 -0.55 -5.02
C THR A 38 3.74 -0.32 -3.56
N ILE A 39 2.61 -0.87 -3.13
CA ILE A 39 2.18 -0.84 -1.73
C ILE A 39 1.97 -2.27 -1.23
N LEU A 40 2.12 -2.48 0.08
CA LEU A 40 1.75 -3.71 0.75
C LEU A 40 0.41 -3.50 1.46
N VAL A 41 -0.56 -4.38 1.23
CA VAL A 41 -1.82 -4.41 2.00
C VAL A 41 -1.84 -5.66 2.85
N LEU A 42 -1.84 -5.48 4.17
CA LEU A 42 -1.89 -6.56 5.15
C LEU A 42 -3.29 -6.63 5.77
N ALA A 43 -4.02 -7.71 5.46
CA ALA A 43 -5.29 -8.03 6.10
C ALA A 43 -5.08 -9.15 7.14
N THR A 44 -5.39 -8.90 8.41
CA THR A 44 -5.09 -9.82 9.53
C THR A 44 -6.07 -9.64 10.70
N ASP A 45 -6.25 -10.67 11.52
CA ASP A 45 -7.03 -10.66 12.76
C ASP A 45 -6.24 -10.13 13.98
N GLY A 46 -4.95 -9.82 13.78
CA GLY A 46 -4.06 -9.25 14.78
C GLY A 46 -3.53 -10.26 15.79
N GLU A 47 -3.50 -11.55 15.46
CA GLU A 47 -2.93 -12.60 16.31
C GLU A 47 -1.71 -13.25 15.65
N PRO A 48 -0.60 -12.51 15.48
CA PRO A 48 0.56 -13.06 14.80
C PRO A 48 1.25 -14.14 15.64
N ASP A 49 1.74 -15.16 14.95
CA ASP A 49 2.67 -16.15 15.46
C ASP A 49 3.95 -16.15 14.58
N SER A 50 4.77 -17.19 14.69
CA SER A 50 5.95 -17.35 13.83
C SER A 50 6.27 -18.82 13.57
N CYS A 51 7.08 -19.11 12.56
CA CYS A 51 7.56 -20.48 12.33
C CYS A 51 8.29 -21.09 13.55
N ARG A 52 8.87 -20.25 14.43
CA ARG A 52 9.55 -20.65 15.67
C ARG A 52 8.60 -20.81 16.85
N CYS A 53 7.51 -20.04 16.84
CA CYS A 53 6.47 -20.03 17.85
C CYS A 53 5.11 -20.06 17.17
N PRO A 54 4.69 -21.21 16.62
CA PRO A 54 3.47 -21.31 15.81
C PRO A 54 2.21 -21.16 16.64
N ASN A 55 2.26 -21.53 17.93
CA ASN A 55 1.10 -21.48 18.80
C ASN A 55 1.52 -20.93 20.18
N PHE A 56 0.67 -20.14 20.83
CA PHE A 56 0.89 -19.67 22.20
C PHE A 56 -0.03 -20.38 23.19
N GLY A 57 0.50 -20.71 24.37
CA GLY A 57 -0.30 -21.23 25.48
C GLY A 57 0.28 -22.45 26.15
N SER A 58 -0.49 -23.01 27.08
CA SER A 58 -0.05 -24.14 27.92
C SER A 58 -1.18 -25.13 28.23
N GLY A 59 -2.26 -25.12 27.44
CA GLY A 59 -3.45 -25.94 27.66
C GLY A 59 -3.30 -27.38 27.15
N PRO A 60 -4.07 -28.35 27.68
CA PRO A 60 -4.13 -29.70 27.12
C PRO A 60 -4.71 -29.63 25.69
N GLY A 61 -3.87 -29.97 24.70
CA GLY A 61 -4.17 -29.83 23.27
C GLY A 61 -3.17 -28.94 22.51
N CYS A 62 -2.37 -28.15 23.23
CA CYS A 62 -1.31 -27.33 22.65
C CYS A 62 -0.09 -28.19 22.28
N ILE A 63 0.15 -28.41 20.98
CA ILE A 63 1.32 -29.14 20.46
C ILE A 63 2.32 -28.09 19.94
N ASN A 64 3.60 -28.18 20.33
CA ASN A 64 4.66 -27.23 19.94
C ASN A 64 4.44 -25.76 20.33
N CYS A 65 3.75 -25.51 21.45
CA CYS A 65 3.42 -24.16 21.86
C CYS A 65 4.55 -23.43 22.58
N CYS A 66 4.67 -22.15 22.26
CA CYS A 66 5.51 -21.21 22.96
C CYS A 66 4.82 -20.67 24.22
N PRO A 67 5.61 -20.30 25.24
CA PRO A 67 5.09 -19.56 26.39
C PRO A 67 4.42 -18.26 25.93
N THR A 68 3.28 -17.90 26.54
CA THR A 68 2.59 -16.63 26.27
C THR A 68 3.48 -15.40 26.53
N SER A 69 4.51 -15.54 27.37
CA SER A 69 5.52 -14.48 27.56
C SER A 69 6.30 -14.12 26.28
N GLN A 70 6.28 -14.98 25.24
CA GLN A 70 6.90 -14.70 23.95
C GLN A 70 5.98 -13.97 22.96
N GLU A 71 4.68 -13.84 23.25
CA GLU A 71 3.71 -13.21 22.35
C GLU A 71 4.12 -11.78 21.98
N SER A 72 4.53 -11.00 22.98
CA SER A 72 5.03 -9.63 22.75
C SER A 72 6.28 -9.56 21.87
N ALA A 73 7.14 -10.57 21.91
CA ALA A 73 8.33 -10.63 21.05
C ALA A 73 7.93 -10.92 19.60
N VAL A 74 6.96 -11.81 19.39
CA VAL A 74 6.47 -12.11 18.03
C VAL A 74 5.66 -10.94 17.46
N GLN A 75 4.85 -10.26 18.27
CA GLN A 75 4.23 -8.99 17.85
C GLN A 75 5.30 -7.96 17.45
N GLN A 76 6.41 -7.87 18.20
CA GLN A 76 7.51 -6.99 17.83
C GLN A 76 8.16 -7.41 16.50
N GLU A 77 8.33 -8.71 16.23
CA GLU A 77 8.88 -9.19 14.95
C GLU A 77 8.03 -8.75 13.74
N VAL A 78 6.71 -8.65 13.91
CA VAL A 78 5.79 -8.12 12.88
C VAL A 78 5.96 -6.62 12.69
N LEU A 79 6.07 -5.85 13.78
CA LEU A 79 6.35 -4.41 13.69
C LEU A 79 7.68 -4.15 13.00
N ASP A 80 8.71 -4.93 13.32
CA ASP A 80 10.04 -4.81 12.73
C ASP A 80 9.99 -5.12 11.23
N ALA A 81 9.28 -6.18 10.83
CA ALA A 81 9.11 -6.53 9.41
C ALA A 81 8.39 -5.43 8.61
N ALA A 82 7.35 -4.81 9.16
CA ALA A 82 6.66 -3.70 8.51
C ALA A 82 7.52 -2.43 8.44
N ALA A 83 8.30 -2.14 9.48
CA ALA A 83 9.25 -1.04 9.48
C ALA A 83 10.38 -1.26 8.45
N GLU A 84 10.88 -2.49 8.32
CA GLU A 84 11.85 -2.91 7.29
C GLU A 84 11.27 -2.72 5.89
N ALA A 85 10.02 -3.14 5.65
CA ALA A 85 9.33 -2.94 4.38
C ALA A 85 9.22 -1.44 4.03
N TYR A 86 8.78 -0.60 4.97
CA TYR A 86 8.72 0.84 4.76
C TYR A 86 10.09 1.43 4.45
N ALA A 87 11.13 1.04 5.20
CA ALA A 87 12.50 1.49 4.96
C ALA A 87 13.05 1.08 3.59
N ALA A 88 12.55 -0.03 3.03
CA ALA A 88 12.85 -0.46 1.66
C ALA A 88 12.11 0.35 0.58
N GLY A 89 11.13 1.18 0.96
CA GLY A 89 10.29 1.95 0.03
C GLY A 89 8.92 1.32 -0.24
N LEU A 90 8.53 0.30 0.53
CA LEU A 90 7.25 -0.40 0.41
C LEU A 90 6.34 -0.04 1.60
N PRO A 91 5.48 0.99 1.51
CA PRO A 91 4.56 1.33 2.58
C PRO A 91 3.52 0.23 2.80
N THR A 92 3.15 0.01 4.06
CA THR A 92 2.21 -1.04 4.46
C THR A 92 0.91 -0.44 4.98
N PHE A 93 -0.22 -0.83 4.40
CA PHE A 93 -1.57 -0.51 4.85
C PHE A 93 -2.17 -1.70 5.58
N VAL A 94 -2.83 -1.46 6.72
CA VAL A 94 -3.36 -2.52 7.59
C VAL A 94 -4.89 -2.53 7.54
N ILE A 95 -5.46 -3.69 7.23
CA ILE A 95 -6.88 -3.99 7.37
C ILE A 95 -7.05 -4.96 8.55
N ALA A 96 -7.63 -4.48 9.65
CA ALA A 96 -7.96 -5.28 10.81
C ALA A 96 -9.26 -6.06 10.56
N ILE A 97 -9.15 -7.39 10.50
CA ILE A 97 -10.28 -8.32 10.42
C ILE A 97 -10.54 -8.86 11.83
N SER A 98 -11.09 -8.01 12.70
CA SER A 98 -11.33 -8.36 14.10
C SER A 98 -12.58 -7.69 14.65
N GLY A 99 -13.27 -8.38 15.56
CA GLY A 99 -14.36 -7.81 16.35
C GLY A 99 -13.88 -6.96 17.53
N ASP A 100 -12.57 -6.96 17.84
CA ASP A 100 -11.97 -6.25 18.98
C ASP A 100 -10.71 -5.47 18.57
N VAL A 101 -10.83 -4.62 17.55
CA VAL A 101 -9.74 -3.74 17.10
C VAL A 101 -9.29 -2.81 18.21
N ALA A 102 -10.23 -2.25 18.96
CA ALA A 102 -9.94 -1.33 20.08
C ALA A 102 -9.18 -1.99 21.23
N GLY A 103 -9.37 -3.29 21.48
CA GLY A 103 -8.63 -4.07 22.47
C GLY A 103 -7.22 -4.48 22.04
N LYS A 104 -6.87 -4.31 20.75
CA LYS A 104 -5.60 -4.75 20.16
C LYS A 104 -4.76 -3.56 19.69
N PRO A 105 -4.02 -2.89 20.60
CA PRO A 105 -3.22 -1.71 20.26
C PRO A 105 -2.12 -1.98 19.21
N HIS A 106 -1.72 -3.25 19.06
CA HIS A 106 -0.75 -3.68 18.06
C HIS A 106 -1.19 -3.36 16.62
N PHE A 107 -2.50 -3.36 16.29
CA PHE A 107 -2.97 -2.96 14.97
C PHE A 107 -2.55 -1.54 14.59
N GLN A 108 -2.75 -0.59 15.51
CA GLN A 108 -2.37 0.80 15.26
C GLN A 108 -0.85 0.96 15.24
N GLN A 109 -0.12 0.22 16.08
CA GLN A 109 1.34 0.22 16.04
C GLN A 109 1.85 -0.26 14.68
N LEU A 110 1.24 -1.32 14.13
CA LEU A 110 1.60 -1.89 12.84
C LEU A 110 1.30 -0.92 11.69
N ALA A 111 0.12 -0.29 11.70
CA ALA A 111 -0.23 0.75 10.74
C ALA A 111 0.75 1.94 10.82
N ASN A 112 1.14 2.34 12.02
CA ASN A 112 2.07 3.44 12.23
C ASN A 112 3.46 3.13 11.65
N VAL A 113 4.07 2.00 12.03
CA VAL A 113 5.41 1.65 11.54
C VAL A 113 5.41 1.36 10.04
N GLY A 114 4.33 0.78 9.51
CA GLY A 114 4.12 0.58 8.08
C GLY A 114 4.02 1.87 7.27
N ALA A 115 3.74 3.00 7.93
CA ALA A 115 3.73 4.35 7.35
C ALA A 115 4.96 5.19 7.75
N GLY A 116 5.96 4.60 8.42
CA GLY A 116 7.17 5.30 8.86
C GLY A 116 6.99 6.16 10.11
N LEU A 117 5.88 6.01 10.84
CA LEU A 117 5.62 6.70 12.10
C LEU A 117 6.15 5.88 13.29
N PRO A 118 6.46 6.52 14.43
CA PRO A 118 6.71 5.81 15.67
C PRO A 118 5.50 4.93 16.04
N PRO A 119 5.71 3.72 16.61
CA PRO A 119 4.61 2.81 16.94
C PRO A 119 3.61 3.44 17.92
N THR A 120 4.08 4.36 18.78
CA THR A 120 3.23 5.16 19.69
C THR A 120 3.68 6.63 19.73
N GLY A 121 2.74 7.54 20.02
CA GLY A 121 3.05 8.93 20.38
C GLY A 121 3.38 9.90 19.22
N GLY A 122 3.28 9.48 17.95
CA GLY A 122 3.62 10.29 16.77
C GLY A 122 2.44 10.73 15.89
N GLY A 123 1.20 10.55 16.34
CA GLY A 123 0.01 10.53 15.47
C GLY A 123 -0.32 9.11 15.02
N ASN A 124 -1.46 8.94 14.33
CA ASN A 124 -1.92 7.64 13.85
C ASN A 124 -1.98 7.63 12.32
N ALA A 125 -1.34 6.63 11.73
CA ALA A 125 -1.59 6.25 10.34
C ALA A 125 -3.01 5.69 10.20
N PRO A 126 -3.61 5.73 8.99
CA PRO A 126 -4.89 5.08 8.73
C PRO A 126 -4.85 3.59 9.10
N LEU A 127 -5.83 3.18 9.91
CA LEU A 127 -6.13 1.78 10.19
C LEU A 127 -7.52 1.50 9.62
N TYR A 128 -7.60 0.50 8.74
CA TYR A 128 -8.85 0.09 8.12
C TYR A 128 -9.42 -1.07 8.91
N GLU A 129 -10.73 -1.11 9.06
CA GLU A 129 -11.43 -2.19 9.77
C GLU A 129 -12.39 -2.89 8.80
N ALA A 130 -12.41 -4.22 8.84
CA ALA A 130 -13.30 -5.03 8.02
C ALA A 130 -13.91 -6.15 8.86
N SER A 131 -15.21 -6.09 9.10
CA SER A 131 -15.95 -7.11 9.85
C SER A 131 -16.72 -8.09 8.96
N ASP A 132 -16.83 -7.79 7.67
CA ASP A 132 -17.47 -8.63 6.66
C ASP A 132 -16.84 -8.38 5.27
N GLY A 133 -17.33 -9.11 4.26
CA GLY A 133 -16.81 -9.01 2.89
C GLY A 133 -17.01 -7.64 2.23
N ALA A 134 -18.10 -6.94 2.53
CA ALA A 134 -18.36 -5.62 1.95
C ALA A 134 -17.48 -4.54 2.59
N ALA A 135 -17.24 -4.63 3.91
CA ALA A 135 -16.29 -3.77 4.60
C ALA A 135 -14.85 -4.01 4.11
N LEU A 136 -14.49 -5.26 3.82
CA LEU A 136 -13.18 -5.60 3.24
C LEU A 136 -13.00 -4.99 1.84
N GLU A 137 -14.01 -5.12 0.98
CA GLU A 137 -14.02 -4.48 -0.35
C GLU A 137 -13.84 -2.96 -0.25
N SER A 138 -14.62 -2.31 0.61
CA SER A 138 -14.53 -0.86 0.84
C SER A 138 -13.17 -0.43 1.40
N ALA A 139 -12.54 -1.25 2.25
CA ALA A 139 -11.20 -0.99 2.75
C ALA A 139 -10.16 -1.05 1.62
N PHE A 140 -10.23 -2.05 0.74
CA PHE A 140 -9.35 -2.13 -0.42
C PHE A 140 -9.54 -0.95 -1.37
N GLU A 141 -10.77 -0.57 -1.69
CA GLU A 141 -11.06 0.62 -2.53
C GLU A 141 -10.46 1.89 -1.91
N SER A 142 -10.64 2.08 -0.59
CA SER A 142 -10.11 3.24 0.12
C SER A 142 -8.58 3.29 0.12
N ILE A 143 -7.92 2.14 0.25
CA ILE A 143 -6.45 2.04 0.20
C ILE A 143 -5.95 2.33 -1.21
N ILE A 144 -6.55 1.71 -2.24
CA ILE A 144 -6.15 1.90 -3.63
C ILE A 144 -6.33 3.37 -4.02
N ASN A 145 -7.50 3.96 -3.75
CA ASN A 145 -7.78 5.36 -4.07
C ASN A 145 -6.91 6.34 -3.25
N GLY A 146 -6.55 5.98 -2.01
CA GLY A 146 -5.65 6.77 -1.18
C GLY A 146 -4.17 6.67 -1.56
N ALA A 147 -3.76 5.57 -2.21
CA ALA A 147 -2.41 5.40 -2.76
C ALA A 147 -2.25 6.07 -4.14
N LEU A 148 -3.35 6.29 -4.86
CA LEU A 148 -3.36 7.12 -6.05
C LEU A 148 -3.02 8.58 -5.65
N SER A 149 -2.06 9.16 -6.34
CA SER A 149 -1.66 10.56 -6.17
C SER A 149 -2.26 11.40 -7.29
N CYS A 150 -2.52 12.69 -7.03
CA CYS A 150 -2.73 13.68 -8.09
C CYS A 150 -1.46 13.88 -8.93
N ASP A 151 -0.29 13.49 -8.41
CA ASP A 151 0.98 13.59 -9.09
C ASP A 151 1.22 12.33 -9.93
N VAL A 152 1.27 12.52 -11.24
CA VAL A 152 1.42 11.49 -12.25
C VAL A 152 2.85 11.52 -12.77
N ASP A 153 3.51 10.37 -12.75
CA ASP A 153 4.81 10.17 -13.37
C ASP A 153 4.68 10.09 -14.89
N LEU A 154 5.54 10.82 -15.58
CA LEU A 154 5.65 10.85 -17.03
C LEU A 154 6.78 9.94 -17.44
N HIS A 155 6.53 9.10 -18.45
CA HIS A 155 7.57 8.27 -19.07
C HIS A 155 8.65 9.06 -19.82
N ALA A 156 8.65 10.39 -19.73
CA ALA A 156 9.52 11.26 -20.48
C ALA A 156 9.68 12.63 -19.79
N ASN A 157 10.86 13.26 -19.96
CA ASN A 157 11.13 14.56 -19.37
C ASN A 157 10.41 15.68 -20.14
N VAL A 158 9.58 16.47 -19.46
CA VAL A 158 8.87 17.64 -19.97
C VAL A 158 9.37 18.89 -19.25
N THR A 159 10.06 19.75 -19.98
CA THR A 159 10.55 21.01 -19.40
C THR A 159 9.38 21.96 -19.11
N ALA A 160 9.58 22.92 -18.20
CA ALA A 160 8.58 23.95 -17.94
C ALA A 160 8.16 24.74 -19.20
N GLN A 161 9.07 24.92 -20.17
CA GLN A 161 8.76 25.61 -21.44
C GLN A 161 7.89 24.75 -22.37
N ASP A 162 7.97 23.44 -22.22
CA ASP A 162 7.30 22.48 -23.09
C ASP A 162 5.98 21.95 -22.52
N LEU A 163 5.72 22.14 -21.21
CA LEU A 163 4.53 21.66 -20.52
C LEU A 163 3.24 21.92 -21.29
N CYS A 164 2.95 23.18 -21.63
CA CYS A 164 1.71 23.55 -22.30
C CYS A 164 1.70 23.31 -23.82
N ARG A 165 2.75 22.69 -24.36
CA ARG A 165 2.76 22.21 -25.76
C ARG A 165 2.19 20.80 -25.86
N GLY A 166 2.03 20.11 -24.74
CA GLY A 166 1.41 18.79 -24.68
C GLY A 166 -0.10 18.85 -24.53
N THR A 167 -0.71 17.68 -24.71
CA THR A 167 -2.13 17.42 -24.49
C THR A 167 -2.25 16.38 -23.39
N VAL A 168 -3.04 16.67 -22.37
CA VAL A 168 -3.41 15.73 -21.31
C VAL A 168 -4.92 15.53 -21.37
N VAL A 169 -5.35 14.27 -21.42
CA VAL A 169 -6.76 13.88 -21.57
C VAL A 169 -7.11 12.90 -20.47
N LEU A 170 -8.13 13.22 -19.67
CA LEU A 170 -8.66 12.35 -18.60
C LEU A 170 -10.04 11.85 -19.00
N ASN A 171 -10.23 10.53 -19.11
CA ASN A 171 -11.50 9.91 -19.53
C ASN A 171 -12.07 10.48 -20.85
N GLY A 172 -11.19 10.86 -21.77
CA GLY A 172 -11.54 11.48 -23.06
C GLY A 172 -11.72 13.00 -23.02
N GLU A 173 -11.72 13.62 -21.84
CA GLU A 173 -11.86 15.07 -21.68
C GLU A 173 -10.49 15.76 -21.59
N PRO A 174 -10.22 16.78 -22.43
CA PRO A 174 -8.95 17.50 -22.42
C PRO A 174 -8.82 18.40 -21.18
N LEU A 175 -7.66 18.33 -20.53
CA LEU A 175 -7.33 19.16 -19.37
C LEU A 175 -6.58 20.42 -19.79
N GLU A 176 -6.88 21.54 -19.13
CA GLU A 176 -6.21 22.82 -19.38
C GLU A 176 -4.81 22.85 -18.74
N CYS A 177 -3.80 23.31 -19.49
CA CYS A 177 -2.47 23.50 -18.91
C CYS A 177 -2.45 24.66 -17.91
N ASN A 178 -1.97 24.41 -16.70
CA ASN A 178 -1.98 25.33 -15.54
C ASN A 178 -3.38 25.87 -15.20
N GLY A 179 -4.44 25.13 -15.58
CA GLY A 179 -5.81 25.45 -15.21
C GLY A 179 -6.15 24.97 -13.79
N PRO A 180 -7.13 25.60 -13.10
CA PRO A 180 -7.53 25.23 -11.74
C PRO A 180 -8.17 23.83 -11.63
N HIS A 181 -8.61 23.28 -12.76
CA HIS A 181 -9.13 21.92 -12.90
C HIS A 181 -8.39 21.15 -14.00
N GLY A 182 -7.13 21.51 -14.20
CA GLY A 182 -6.31 21.05 -15.31
C GLY A 182 -5.12 20.23 -14.85
N PHE A 183 -3.96 20.49 -15.44
CA PHE A 183 -2.70 19.90 -14.98
C PHE A 183 -1.61 20.96 -14.84
N SER A 184 -0.71 20.78 -13.88
CA SER A 184 0.44 21.66 -13.64
C SER A 184 1.73 20.84 -13.56
N ARG A 185 2.90 21.49 -13.65
CA ARG A 185 4.20 20.80 -13.54
C ARG A 185 4.65 20.78 -12.08
N VAL A 186 5.03 19.59 -11.59
CA VAL A 186 5.73 19.43 -10.31
C VAL A 186 7.24 19.50 -10.56
N ASP A 187 7.75 18.59 -11.40
CA ASP A 187 9.13 18.59 -11.88
C ASP A 187 9.21 18.13 -13.35
N ASP A 188 10.40 17.82 -13.86
CA ASP A 188 10.54 17.43 -15.28
C ASP A 188 9.88 16.08 -15.62
N ARG A 189 9.58 15.25 -14.62
CA ARG A 189 8.94 13.95 -14.80
C ARG A 189 7.54 13.87 -14.22
N HIS A 190 7.09 14.86 -13.48
CA HIS A 190 5.80 14.78 -12.80
C HIS A 190 4.89 15.94 -13.18
N ILE A 191 3.65 15.60 -13.50
CA ILE A 191 2.54 16.56 -13.58
C ILE A 191 1.58 16.33 -12.42
N ARG A 192 0.95 17.38 -11.94
CA ARG A 192 -0.14 17.32 -10.97
C ARG A 192 -1.47 17.55 -11.67
N LEU A 193 -2.44 16.69 -11.43
CA LEU A 193 -3.85 16.96 -11.74
C LEU A 193 -4.41 17.92 -10.69
N GLU A 194 -5.08 18.97 -11.12
CA GLU A 194 -5.57 20.04 -10.24
C GLU A 194 -7.09 19.94 -10.03
N GLY A 195 -7.54 20.23 -8.82
CA GLY A 195 -8.97 20.31 -8.47
C GLY A 195 -9.80 19.13 -8.96
N ALA A 196 -10.88 19.42 -9.69
CA ALA A 196 -11.84 18.42 -10.16
C ALA A 196 -11.22 17.33 -11.07
N ALA A 197 -10.09 17.61 -11.73
CA ALA A 197 -9.37 16.58 -12.50
C ALA A 197 -8.73 15.55 -11.58
N CYS A 198 -8.12 16.00 -10.47
CA CYS A 198 -7.63 15.05 -9.47
C CYS A 198 -8.78 14.31 -8.77
N ASP A 199 -9.85 15.01 -8.39
CA ASP A 199 -10.99 14.35 -7.75
C ASP A 199 -11.57 13.23 -8.63
N THR A 200 -11.66 13.47 -9.94
CA THR A 200 -12.10 12.46 -10.92
C THR A 200 -11.11 11.29 -11.01
N TRP A 201 -9.81 11.59 -11.09
CA TRP A 201 -8.75 10.60 -11.14
C TRP A 201 -8.72 9.68 -9.91
N LEU A 202 -8.93 10.24 -8.72
CA LEU A 202 -8.91 9.48 -7.46
C LEU A 202 -10.21 8.71 -7.18
N ALA A 203 -11.34 9.15 -7.74
CA ALA A 203 -12.64 8.54 -7.48
C ALA A 203 -12.95 7.35 -8.41
N ASP A 204 -12.31 7.26 -9.56
CA ASP A 204 -12.58 6.26 -10.59
C ASP A 204 -11.34 5.37 -10.83
N PRO A 205 -11.33 4.12 -10.32
CA PRO A 205 -10.19 3.22 -10.50
C PRO A 205 -9.98 2.79 -11.96
N ASP A 206 -10.98 2.97 -12.82
CA ASP A 206 -10.89 2.71 -14.27
C ASP A 206 -10.57 3.98 -15.07
N ALA A 207 -10.24 5.09 -14.39
CA ALA A 207 -9.88 6.33 -15.05
C ALA A 207 -8.68 6.15 -15.99
N THR A 208 -8.79 6.70 -17.19
CA THR A 208 -7.75 6.65 -18.21
C THR A 208 -7.14 8.04 -18.40
N LEU A 209 -5.83 8.13 -18.23
CA LEU A 209 -5.07 9.35 -18.47
C LEU A 209 -4.13 9.17 -19.66
N ASP A 210 -4.30 9.98 -20.70
CA ASP A 210 -3.44 10.03 -21.88
C ASP A 210 -2.70 11.37 -21.91
N ALA A 211 -1.39 11.32 -21.73
CA ALA A 211 -0.53 12.50 -21.72
C ALA A 211 0.49 12.40 -22.87
N LYS A 212 0.46 13.37 -23.79
CA LYS A 212 1.29 13.39 -25.00
C LYS A 212 1.95 14.74 -25.20
N TRP A 213 3.23 14.73 -25.54
CA TRP A 213 3.97 15.92 -25.97
C TRP A 213 4.51 15.74 -27.39
N PRO A 214 4.60 16.82 -28.17
CA PRO A 214 5.18 16.76 -29.51
C PRO A 214 6.66 16.36 -29.47
N CYS A 215 7.11 15.64 -30.51
CA CYS A 215 8.51 15.25 -30.64
C CYS A 215 9.45 16.48 -30.54
N GLY A 216 10.55 16.35 -29.79
CA GLY A 216 11.52 17.43 -29.55
C GLY A 216 11.16 18.37 -28.38
N ALA A 217 9.99 18.20 -27.76
CA ALA A 217 9.63 18.80 -26.47
C ALA A 217 10.02 17.91 -25.26
N VAL A 218 10.62 16.75 -25.57
CA VAL A 218 10.89 15.66 -24.64
C VAL A 218 12.31 15.15 -24.82
N ILE A 219 13.07 15.03 -23.73
CA ILE A 219 14.38 14.36 -23.73
C ILE A 219 14.13 12.90 -23.33
N VAL A 220 14.23 11.99 -24.29
CA VAL A 220 14.18 10.54 -24.04
C VAL A 220 15.53 10.14 -23.42
N ILE A 221 15.54 9.70 -22.16
CA ILE A 221 16.75 9.11 -21.58
C ILE A 221 16.86 7.68 -22.15
N PRO A 222 17.98 7.29 -22.79
CA PRO A 222 18.19 5.89 -23.13
C PRO A 222 18.32 5.09 -21.83
N GLY A 223 17.51 4.04 -21.70
CA GLY A 223 17.56 3.09 -20.59
C GLY A 223 18.88 2.33 -20.49
#